data_AF-A0A453CD94-F1
#
_entry.id   AF-A0A453CD94-F1
#
_cell.length_a   1.000
_cell.length_b   1.000
_cell.length_c   1.000
_cell.angle_alpha   90.00
_cell.angle_beta   90.00
_cell.angle_gamma   90.00
#
_symmetry.space_group_name_H-M   'P 1'
#
loop_
_entity.id
_entity.type
_entity.pdbx_description
1 polymer ?
#
loop_
_entity_poly.entity_id
_entity_poly.type
_entity_poly.pdbx_seq_one_letter_code
_entity_poly.pdbx_strand_id
1 'polypeptide(L)'
;MLLEKPIIHRDVKSSNILLTEGFRAKVADFGFARIGSTDPGQSEIQTDVKGTAGYVDPEYLRTNYLTVKSDVFSYGILLLEILSGRRPIEVNRGGREKITVR
;
A
#
# COMPACT_ATOMS: atom_id res chain seq x y z
N MET A 1 -24.62 -6.78 -18.02
CA MET A 1 -23.25 -6.40 -17.60
C MET A 1 -23.08 -6.86 -16.17
N LEU A 2 -22.27 -7.88 -15.92
CA LEU A 2 -21.88 -8.21 -14.54
C LEU A 2 -20.88 -7.14 -14.11
N LEU A 3 -21.15 -6.42 -13.00
CA LEU A 3 -20.16 -5.54 -12.40
C LEU A 3 -18.97 -6.39 -11.97
N GLU A 4 -17.77 -6.09 -12.44
CA GLU A 4 -16.56 -6.76 -11.97
C GLU A 4 -16.34 -6.40 -10.49
N LYS A 5 -16.19 -7.41 -9.65
CA LYS A 5 -15.89 -7.21 -8.23
C LYS A 5 -14.46 -6.70 -8.09
N PRO A 6 -14.23 -5.56 -7.41
CA PRO A 6 -12.88 -5.05 -7.24
C PRO A 6 -12.07 -6.00 -6.35
N ILE A 7 -10.83 -6.27 -6.73
CA ILE A 7 -9.87 -6.99 -5.89
C ILE A 7 -9.08 -5.94 -5.11
N ILE A 8 -9.10 -6.04 -3.79
CA ILE A 8 -8.33 -5.19 -2.87
C ILE A 8 -7.13 -6.00 -2.39
N HIS A 9 -5.93 -5.54 -2.69
CA HIS A 9 -4.66 -6.24 -2.47
C HIS A 9 -4.22 -6.23 -0.99
N ARG A 10 -4.35 -5.08 -0.31
CA ARG A 10 -3.99 -4.85 1.12
C ARG A 10 -2.51 -4.91 1.47
N ASP A 11 -1.63 -5.09 0.49
CA ASP A 11 -0.18 -5.15 0.73
C ASP A 11 0.61 -4.63 -0.48
N VAL A 12 0.16 -3.49 -1.01
CA VAL A 12 0.88 -2.77 -2.07
C VAL A 12 2.13 -2.16 -1.47
N LYS A 13 3.30 -2.62 -1.93
CA LYS A 13 4.64 -2.16 -1.53
C LYS A 13 5.65 -2.50 -2.62
N SER A 14 6.83 -1.88 -2.57
CA SER A 14 7.85 -2.06 -3.61
C SER A 14 8.30 -3.50 -3.79
N SER A 15 8.43 -4.28 -2.71
CA SER A 15 8.80 -5.70 -2.79
C SER A 15 7.74 -6.58 -3.47
N ASN A 16 6.51 -6.09 -3.60
CA ASN A 16 5.40 -6.78 -4.26
C ASN A 16 5.16 -6.26 -5.69
N ILE A 17 6.02 -5.36 -6.18
CA ILE A 17 6.04 -4.93 -7.58
C ILE A 17 7.20 -5.61 -8.28
N LEU A 18 6.90 -6.59 -9.13
CA LEU A 18 7.88 -7.30 -9.94
C LEU A 18 8.07 -6.59 -11.27
N LEU A 19 9.28 -6.65 -11.81
CA LEU A 19 9.61 -6.13 -13.13
C LEU A 19 9.85 -7.30 -14.08
N THR A 20 9.21 -7.28 -15.24
CA THR A 20 9.55 -8.21 -16.34
C THR A 20 10.84 -7.76 -17.03
N GLU A 21 11.34 -8.56 -17.97
CA GLU A 21 12.50 -8.21 -18.81
C GLU A 21 12.37 -6.83 -19.49
N GLY A 22 11.19 -6.51 -20.04
CA GLY A 22 10.90 -5.18 -20.61
C GLY A 22 10.55 -4.08 -19.60
N PHE A 23 11.00 -4.17 -18.34
CA PHE A 23 10.72 -3.22 -17.26
C PHE A 23 9.22 -2.89 -17.04
N ARG A 24 8.33 -3.82 -17.40
CA ARG A 24 6.90 -3.67 -17.10
C ARG A 24 6.65 -4.09 -15.66
N ALA A 25 6.08 -3.17 -14.88
CA ALA A 25 5.64 -3.46 -13.52
C ALA A 25 4.44 -4.42 -13.50
N LYS A 26 4.49 -5.41 -12.62
CA LYS A 26 3.41 -6.33 -12.31
C LYS A 26 3.24 -6.45 -10.80
N VAL A 27 1.99 -6.38 -10.36
CA VAL A 27 1.65 -6.59 -8.95
C VAL A 27 1.69 -8.08 -8.62
N ALA A 28 2.29 -8.44 -7.49
CA ALA A 28 2.45 -9.80 -7.01
C ALA A 28 2.06 -9.93 -5.54
N ASP A 29 1.95 -11.18 -5.06
CA ASP A 29 1.60 -11.54 -3.68
C ASP A 29 0.21 -11.08 -3.21
N PHE A 30 -0.81 -11.80 -3.69
CA PHE A 30 -2.21 -11.60 -3.29
C PHE A 30 -2.58 -12.35 -1.99
N GLY A 31 -1.61 -12.72 -1.15
CA GLY A 31 -1.85 -13.53 0.05
C GLY A 31 -2.82 -12.91 1.05
N PHE A 32 -2.92 -11.57 1.08
CA PHE A 32 -3.89 -10.85 1.92
C PHE A 32 -5.15 -10.40 1.20
N ALA A 33 -5.22 -10.56 -0.13
CA ALA A 33 -6.24 -9.94 -0.95
C ALA A 33 -7.67 -10.30 -0.54
N ARG A 34 -8.60 -9.40 -0.86
CA ARG A 34 -10.04 -9.54 -0.61
C ARG A 34 -10.83 -9.09 -1.83
N ILE A 35 -12.00 -9.71 -2.01
CA ILE A 35 -12.95 -9.34 -3.03
C ILE A 35 -13.90 -8.30 -2.43
N GLY A 36 -13.91 -7.10 -3.00
CA GLY A 36 -14.84 -6.02 -2.65
C GLY A 36 -16.27 -6.29 -3.10
N SER A 37 -17.19 -5.47 -2.61
CA SER A 37 -18.58 -5.52 -3.04
C SER A 37 -18.76 -4.87 -4.41
N THR A 38 -19.72 -5.38 -5.18
CA THR A 38 -20.24 -4.70 -6.37
C THR A 38 -21.29 -3.66 -6.03
N ASP A 39 -21.80 -3.65 -4.79
CA ASP A 39 -22.80 -2.70 -4.34
C ASP A 39 -22.13 -1.36 -3.99
N PRO A 40 -22.44 -0.25 -4.68
CA PRO A 40 -21.93 1.07 -4.34
C PRO A 40 -22.23 1.48 -2.89
N GLY A 41 -23.28 0.94 -2.28
CA GLY A 41 -23.65 1.18 -0.88
C GLY A 41 -22.89 0.32 0.15
N GLN A 42 -22.11 -0.68 -0.30
CA GLN A 42 -21.32 -1.57 0.57
C GLN A 42 -19.86 -1.65 0.12
N SER A 43 -19.22 -0.49 -0.12
CA SER A 43 -17.82 -0.45 -0.57
C SER A 43 -16.79 -0.85 0.50
N GLU A 44 -17.23 -1.03 1.74
CA GLU A 44 -16.41 -1.31 2.92
C GLU A 44 -16.51 -2.77 3.36
N ILE A 45 -15.38 -3.38 3.67
CA ILE A 45 -15.29 -4.72 4.25
C ILE A 45 -14.76 -4.58 5.68
N GLN A 46 -15.54 -5.00 6.68
CA GLN A 46 -15.02 -5.11 8.04
C GLN A 46 -14.09 -6.33 8.15
N THR A 47 -12.81 -6.11 8.44
CA THR A 47 -11.81 -7.19 8.54
C THR A 47 -10.59 -6.74 9.35
N ASP A 48 -9.95 -7.68 10.06
CA ASP A 48 -8.68 -7.44 10.76
C ASP A 48 -7.66 -6.74 9.87
N VAL A 49 -6.90 -5.80 10.43
CA VAL A 49 -5.83 -5.13 9.71
C VAL A 49 -4.76 -6.13 9.24
N LYS A 50 -4.47 -6.09 7.95
CA LYS A 50 -3.33 -6.76 7.30
C LYS A 50 -2.64 -5.76 6.38
N GLY A 51 -1.33 -5.93 6.23
CA GLY A 51 -0.49 -5.09 5.38
C GLY A 51 0.86 -4.79 6.03
N THR A 52 1.73 -4.12 5.27
CA THR A 52 3.09 -3.79 5.72
C THR A 52 3.14 -2.42 6.40
N ALA A 53 3.77 -2.35 7.57
CA ALA A 53 3.95 -1.10 8.31
C ALA A 53 4.57 0.01 7.43
N GLY A 54 4.01 1.21 7.52
CA GLY A 54 4.40 2.36 6.70
C GLY A 54 3.58 2.53 5.42
N TYR A 55 2.97 1.45 4.92
CA TYR A 55 2.11 1.47 3.72
C TYR A 55 0.62 1.44 4.06
N VAL A 56 0.26 0.89 5.23
CA VAL A 56 -1.14 0.70 5.60
C VAL A 56 -1.88 2.03 5.76
N ASP A 57 -3.05 2.09 5.14
CA ASP A 57 -4.03 3.17 5.28
C ASP A 57 -4.38 3.44 6.76
N PRO A 58 -4.17 4.67 7.26
CA PRO A 58 -4.44 5.02 8.66
C PRO A 58 -5.92 4.95 9.03
N GLU A 59 -6.83 5.15 8.07
CA GLU A 59 -8.26 4.98 8.33
C GLU A 59 -8.61 3.51 8.52
N TYR A 60 -8.16 2.65 7.61
CA TYR A 60 -8.31 1.20 7.76
C TYR A 60 -7.69 0.68 9.07
N LEU A 61 -6.50 1.17 9.45
CA LEU A 61 -5.86 0.86 10.74
C LEU A 61 -6.73 1.19 11.94
N ARG A 62 -7.47 2.30 11.88
CA ARG A 62 -8.30 2.81 12.98
C ARG A 62 -9.66 2.14 13.04
N THR A 63 -10.26 1.86 11.89
CA THR A 63 -11.69 1.50 11.79
C THR A 63 -11.91 0.02 11.50
N ASN A 64 -10.89 -0.71 11.05
CA ASN A 64 -10.99 -2.07 10.49
C ASN A 64 -11.89 -2.17 9.25
N TYR A 65 -12.28 -1.04 8.64
CA TYR A 65 -13.03 -1.02 7.39
C TYR A 65 -12.06 -0.87 6.22
N LEU A 66 -11.98 -1.93 5.43
CA LEU A 66 -11.16 -2.00 4.24
C LEU A 66 -11.95 -1.53 3.03
N THR A 67 -11.34 -0.67 2.21
CA THR A 67 -11.91 -0.24 0.93
C THR A 67 -10.86 -0.31 -0.19
N VAL A 68 -11.30 -0.10 -1.42
CA VAL A 68 -10.38 0.14 -2.56
C VAL A 68 -9.46 1.34 -2.33
N LYS A 69 -9.86 2.32 -1.50
CA LYS A 69 -9.02 3.49 -1.19
C LYS A 69 -7.83 3.15 -0.30
N SER A 70 -7.89 2.04 0.43
CA SER A 70 -6.76 1.58 1.23
C SER A 70 -5.56 1.15 0.36
N ASP A 71 -5.81 0.56 -0.81
CA ASP A 71 -4.76 0.29 -1.80
C ASP A 71 -4.27 1.58 -2.49
N VAL A 72 -5.16 2.55 -2.73
CA VAL A 72 -4.79 3.86 -3.29
C VAL A 72 -3.82 4.60 -2.37
N PHE A 73 -4.07 4.56 -1.05
CA PHE A 73 -3.15 5.13 -0.06
C PHE A 73 -1.78 4.43 -0.11
N SER A 74 -1.79 3.09 -0.07
CA SER A 74 -0.56 2.27 -0.10
C SER A 74 0.26 2.53 -1.38
N TYR A 75 -0.41 2.70 -2.52
CA TYR A 75 0.21 3.10 -3.79
C TYR A 75 0.83 4.50 -3.72
N GLY A 76 0.19 5.45 -3.05
CA GLY A 76 0.77 6.78 -2.79
C GLY A 76 2.08 6.70 -2.02
N ILE A 77 2.14 5.85 -0.99
CA ILE A 77 3.39 5.61 -0.23
C ILE A 77 4.46 4.98 -1.12
N LEU A 78 4.10 4.00 -1.95
CA LEU A 78 5.01 3.39 -2.92
C LEU A 78 5.62 4.44 -3.88
N LEU A 79 4.81 5.37 -4.40
CA LEU A 79 5.32 6.45 -5.24
C LEU A 79 6.29 7.36 -4.49
N LEU A 80 5.98 7.71 -3.23
CA LEU A 80 6.88 8.51 -2.40
C LEU A 80 8.19 7.79 -2.11
N GLU A 81 8.17 6.49 -1.84
CA GLU A 81 9.38 5.67 -1.68
C GLU A 81 10.25 5.71 -2.94
N ILE A 82 9.65 5.53 -4.12
CA ILE A 82 10.36 5.57 -5.40
C ILE A 82 10.97 6.95 -5.66
N LEU A 83 10.19 8.02 -5.47
CA LEU A 83 10.63 9.39 -5.75
C LEU A 83 11.72 9.87 -4.79
N SER A 84 11.62 9.48 -3.52
CA SER A 84 12.58 9.90 -2.48
C SER A 84 13.80 8.99 -2.39
N GLY A 85 13.69 7.74 -2.85
CA GLY A 85 14.67 6.69 -2.59
C GLY A 85 14.79 6.30 -1.11
N ARG A 86 13.81 6.69 -0.27
CA ARG A 86 13.81 6.45 1.19
C ARG A 86 12.67 5.52 1.57
N ARG A 87 12.93 4.64 2.53
CA ARG A 87 11.90 3.74 3.07
C ARG A 87 10.81 4.53 3.80
N PRO A 88 9.53 4.11 3.74
CA PRO A 88 8.44 4.78 4.45
C PRO A 88 8.63 4.86 5.98
N ILE A 89 9.34 3.90 6.56
CA ILE A 89 9.74 3.90 7.97
C ILE A 89 11.26 3.71 8.05
N GLU A 90 11.94 4.69 8.65
CA GLU A 90 13.37 4.64 8.96
C GLU A 90 13.54 4.27 10.45
N VAL A 91 14.10 3.09 10.73
CA VAL A 91 14.28 2.60 12.11
C VAL A 91 15.49 3.26 12.81
N ASN A 92 16.21 4.17 12.15
CA ASN A 92 17.44 4.76 12.69
C ASN A 92 17.65 6.22 12.24
N ARG A 93 17.23 7.18 13.07
CA ARG A 93 17.81 8.53 13.10
C ARG A 93 18.87 8.63 14.21
N GLY A 94 19.82 7.70 14.19
CA GLY A 94 21.04 7.78 15.00
C GLY A 94 22.04 8.76 14.38
N GLY A 95 21.81 10.06 14.60
CA GLY A 95 22.75 11.19 14.47
C GLY A 95 23.83 11.14 13.38
N ARG A 96 23.57 11.73 12.20
CA ARG A 96 24.62 12.25 11.30
C ARG A 96 24.05 13.17 10.21
N GLU A 97 23.37 14.23 10.61
CA GLU A 97 23.32 15.47 9.81
C GLU A 97 23.74 16.64 10.72
N LYS A 98 25.04 16.69 11.05
CA LYS A 98 25.67 17.98 11.37
C LYS A 98 26.22 18.51 10.05
N ILE A 99 25.46 19.40 9.41
CA ILE A 99 25.98 20.26 8.35
C ILE A 99 27.09 21.08 9.00
N THR A 100 28.35 20.70 8.78
CA THR A 100 29.48 21.53 9.13
C THR A 100 29.67 22.47 7.95
N VAL A 101 29.05 23.65 8.03
CA VAL A 101 29.44 24.76 7.15
C VAL A 101 30.85 25.15 7.58
N ARG A 102 31.82 24.98 6.69
CA ARG A 102 33.16 25.57 6.82
C ARG A 102 33.09 27.05 6.48
#